data_AF-A0ABC9GY41-F1
#
_entry.id   AF-A0ABC9GY41-F1
#
_cell.length_a   1.000
_cell.length_b   1.000
_cell.length_c   1.000
_cell.angle_alpha   90.00
_cell.angle_beta   90.00
_cell.angle_gamma   90.00
#
_symmetry.space_group_name_H-M   'P 1'
#
loop_
_entity.id
_entity.type
_entity.pdbx_description
1 polymer ?
#
loop_
_entity_poly.entity_id
_entity_poly.type
_entity_poly.pdbx_seq_one_letter_code
_entity_poly.pdbx_strand_id
1 'polypeptide(L)'
;MSMCISNRRPPPRARVVLLRVSPIDSAMSHRRQFLNLVTMNWANGVSSLRRLDLHSRHNNLFYPTPAAAEEAAAQDDPSAPFSNDAFGRRRQVSLKKVPRLHLPPAPAQSFQHCHDKPCGGRRMACVALSESQTAFFLEVAYGGSRRRAFLYDSGERRVVTLPDLQSGIYHPICLPVTGGEHGDAAVYIMETLLGRDTEDEEKKTRILFQALVHRKYFMETFCQDDWRCDELPPPPYITSISCHALVGGGTDVICVSTAGVGTYCFDTANRTWSKAGDWALPFFGKIEHDRDLGIWVGFLSSQRDDAYRLCATTDLFSDTERGRLMEYSDEFWLCRRDDCKDLEPPYGWYGESLPQLVGLGSGKFCLVQFFETREEACTSCQHEEVEDRFAVFTGVEVVRCGVGSSKDGDGSDKDERIGALRIVLHKSKRYMLTNFNGTIEFVL
;
A
#
# COMPACT_ATOMS: atom_id res chain seq x y z
N MET A 1 -34.37 73.89 -4.29
CA MET A 1 -32.97 73.40 -4.30
C MET A 1 -33.03 71.90 -4.06
N SER A 2 -32.35 71.14 -4.91
CA SER A 2 -32.03 69.71 -4.87
C SER A 2 -31.93 69.06 -3.48
N MET A 3 -32.00 67.76 -3.27
CA MET A 3 -32.49 66.54 -3.95
C MET A 3 -32.03 65.40 -3.02
N CYS A 4 -32.72 64.26 -3.04
CA CYS A 4 -32.24 62.93 -2.61
C CYS A 4 -32.24 62.58 -1.11
N ILE A 5 -33.38 62.00 -0.72
CA ILE A 5 -33.59 61.04 0.38
C ILE A 5 -32.69 59.81 0.15
N SER A 6 -31.80 59.52 1.10
CA SER A 6 -30.99 58.30 1.16
C SER A 6 -31.76 57.20 1.89
N ASN A 7 -32.27 56.24 1.13
CA ASN A 7 -32.79 54.96 1.64
C ASN A 7 -31.65 54.12 2.25
N ARG A 8 -31.50 54.13 3.58
CA ARG A 8 -30.67 53.12 4.27
C ARG A 8 -31.51 51.87 4.54
N ARG A 9 -31.30 50.83 3.74
CA ARG A 9 -31.76 49.46 4.05
C ARG A 9 -31.05 48.95 5.31
N PRO A 10 -31.72 48.24 6.22
CA PRO A 10 -31.05 47.54 7.31
C PRO A 10 -30.22 46.35 6.75
N PRO A 11 -29.09 45.99 7.39
CA PRO A 11 -28.30 44.86 6.95
C PRO A 11 -29.08 43.54 7.10
N PRO A 12 -28.89 42.56 6.22
CA PRO A 12 -29.57 41.28 6.31
C PRO A 12 -29.11 40.56 7.59
N ARG A 13 -30.09 40.12 8.40
CA ARG A 13 -29.86 39.20 9.52
C ARG A 13 -29.16 37.97 8.98
N ALA A 14 -27.88 37.80 9.31
CA ALA A 14 -27.16 36.57 9.10
C ALA A 14 -27.88 35.47 9.90
N ARG A 15 -28.61 34.60 9.21
CA ARG A 15 -29.02 33.31 9.76
C ARG A 15 -27.73 32.53 9.96
N VAL A 16 -27.28 32.45 11.21
CA VAL A 16 -26.29 31.45 11.62
C VAL A 16 -26.97 30.10 11.43
N VAL A 17 -26.77 29.50 10.27
CA VAL A 17 -27.03 28.08 10.07
C VAL A 17 -25.93 27.39 10.85
N LEU A 18 -26.26 26.93 12.05
CA LEU A 18 -25.49 25.89 12.74
C LEU A 18 -25.44 24.71 11.77
N LEU A 19 -24.39 24.65 10.96
CA LEU A 19 -23.99 23.44 10.27
C LEU A 19 -23.71 22.45 11.40
N ARG A 20 -24.68 21.56 11.66
CA ARG A 20 -24.40 20.29 12.29
C ARG A 20 -23.41 19.60 11.37
N VAL A 21 -22.12 19.81 11.64
CA VAL A 21 -21.07 18.92 11.18
C VAL A 21 -21.40 17.60 11.85
N SER A 22 -21.88 16.65 11.05
CA SER A 22 -22.06 15.28 11.48
C SER A 22 -20.78 14.84 12.19
N PRO A 23 -20.87 14.21 13.38
CA PRO A 23 -19.70 13.60 13.99
C PRO A 23 -19.05 12.69 12.94
N ILE A 24 -17.74 12.84 12.75
CA ILE A 24 -16.95 11.92 11.94
C ILE A 24 -17.14 10.57 12.62
N ASP A 25 -17.92 9.69 11.98
CA ASP A 25 -18.27 8.38 12.50
C ASP A 25 -16.99 7.60 12.82
N SER A 26 -16.71 7.52 14.11
CA SER A 26 -15.56 6.89 14.72
C SER A 26 -15.77 5.43 15.07
N ALA A 27 -16.68 4.78 14.36
CA ALA A 27 -16.92 3.35 14.44
C ALA A 27 -17.52 2.88 13.12
N MET A 28 -16.71 2.82 12.06
CA MET A 28 -17.12 2.17 10.82
C MET A 28 -16.04 1.22 10.33
N SER A 29 -16.38 -0.08 10.37
CA SER A 29 -15.83 -1.10 9.49
C SER A 29 -16.05 -0.64 8.05
N HIS A 30 -15.10 0.10 7.48
CA HIS A 30 -15.19 0.56 6.11
C HIS A 30 -14.55 -0.47 5.19
N ARG A 31 -15.41 -1.32 4.62
CA ARG A 31 -15.07 -2.02 3.38
C ARG A 31 -14.76 -0.98 2.32
N ARG A 32 -13.52 -0.98 1.87
CA ARG A 32 -13.01 -0.02 0.93
C ARG A 32 -13.75 -0.12 -0.38
N GLN A 33 -14.44 0.96 -0.79
CA GLN A 33 -15.15 0.94 -2.06
C GLN A 33 -14.21 1.21 -3.24
N PHE A 34 -13.28 2.13 -3.03
CA PHE A 34 -12.43 2.65 -4.09
C PHE A 34 -10.95 2.32 -3.90
N LEU A 35 -10.29 2.01 -5.01
CA LEU A 35 -8.84 1.87 -5.11
C LEU A 35 -8.28 3.08 -5.86
N ASN A 36 -7.29 3.75 -5.31
CA ASN A 36 -6.66 4.92 -5.90
C ASN A 36 -5.42 4.47 -6.67
N LEU A 37 -5.37 4.77 -7.96
CA LEU A 37 -4.29 4.37 -8.86
C LEU A 37 -3.55 5.61 -9.33
N VAL A 38 -2.23 5.64 -9.13
CA VAL A 38 -1.37 6.70 -9.68
C VAL A 38 -0.68 6.13 -10.91
N THR A 39 -1.10 6.62 -12.08
CA THR A 39 -0.53 6.26 -13.37
C THR A 39 0.41 7.35 -13.85
N MET A 40 1.59 7.00 -14.33
CA MET A 40 2.56 7.92 -14.91
C MET A 40 2.65 7.68 -16.42
N ASN A 41 2.60 8.76 -17.19
CA ASN A 41 2.92 8.76 -18.60
C ASN A 41 4.30 9.37 -18.81
N TRP A 42 5.28 8.52 -19.12
CA TRP A 42 6.67 8.85 -19.38
C TRP A 42 6.87 9.73 -20.62
N ALA A 43 5.98 9.63 -21.62
CA ALA A 43 6.12 10.41 -22.86
C ALA A 43 5.90 11.91 -22.63
N ASN A 44 5.01 12.28 -21.70
CA ASN A 44 4.70 13.68 -21.39
C ASN A 44 5.03 14.08 -19.95
N GLY A 45 5.52 13.15 -19.12
CA GLY A 45 5.83 13.38 -17.71
C GLY A 45 4.61 13.76 -16.88
N VAL A 46 3.43 13.24 -17.23
CA VAL A 46 2.18 13.51 -16.50
C VAL A 46 1.79 12.31 -15.66
N SER A 47 1.69 12.55 -14.35
CA SER A 47 1.11 11.59 -13.42
C SER A 47 -0.37 11.92 -13.23
N SER A 48 -1.19 10.88 -13.10
CA SER A 48 -2.64 11.00 -12.99
C SER A 48 -3.17 10.06 -11.91
N LEU A 49 -4.01 10.61 -11.03
CA LEU A 49 -4.77 9.86 -10.05
C LEU A 49 -6.09 9.38 -10.69
N ARG A 50 -6.35 8.07 -10.63
CA ARG A 50 -7.58 7.44 -11.10
C ARG A 50 -8.21 6.67 -9.96
N ARG A 51 -9.53 6.83 -9.78
CA ARG A 51 -10.29 6.17 -8.71
C ARG A 51 -11.08 5.01 -9.26
N LEU A 52 -10.73 3.79 -8.89
CA LEU A 52 -11.32 2.56 -9.36
C LEU A 52 -12.40 2.08 -8.38
N ASP A 53 -13.65 1.99 -8.82
CA ASP A 53 -14.74 1.41 -8.03
C ASP A 53 -14.74 -0.12 -8.10
N LEU A 54 -14.35 -0.77 -7.01
CA LEU A 54 -14.28 -2.23 -6.92
C LEU A 54 -15.67 -2.89 -6.84
N HIS A 55 -16.72 -2.15 -6.51
CA HIS A 55 -18.09 -2.70 -6.44
C HIS A 55 -18.80 -2.65 -7.80
N SER A 56 -18.23 -1.94 -8.77
CA SER A 56 -18.74 -1.94 -10.14
C SER A 56 -18.70 -3.36 -10.74
N ARG A 57 -19.73 -3.71 -11.52
CA ARG A 57 -19.79 -5.02 -12.21
C ARG A 57 -18.55 -5.30 -13.05
N HIS A 58 -17.93 -4.25 -13.59
CA HIS A 58 -16.78 -4.33 -14.48
C HIS A 58 -15.45 -4.50 -13.74
N ASN A 59 -15.33 -4.12 -12.47
CA ASN A 59 -14.07 -4.18 -11.71
C ASN A 59 -14.13 -5.03 -10.44
N ASN A 60 -15.27 -5.66 -10.13
CA ASN A 60 -15.36 -6.60 -9.02
C ASN A 60 -14.31 -7.73 -9.14
N LEU A 61 -13.49 -7.86 -8.09
CA LEU A 61 -12.42 -8.84 -7.96
C LEU A 61 -12.82 -10.05 -7.08
N PHE A 62 -14.00 -10.04 -6.47
CA PHE A 62 -14.41 -11.04 -5.50
C PHE A 62 -15.54 -11.93 -6.02
N TYR A 63 -15.37 -13.23 -5.80
CA TYR A 63 -16.48 -14.19 -5.83
C TYR A 63 -17.37 -14.01 -4.60
N PRO A 64 -18.62 -14.49 -4.61
CA PRO A 64 -19.52 -14.36 -3.46
C PRO A 64 -19.01 -15.05 -2.20
N THR A 65 -18.27 -16.14 -2.36
CA THR A 65 -17.69 -16.92 -1.25
C THR A 65 -16.27 -17.40 -1.60
N PRO A 66 -15.43 -17.71 -0.59
CA PRO A 66 -14.14 -18.35 -0.80
C PRO A 66 -14.26 -19.70 -1.53
N ALA A 67 -15.25 -20.52 -1.18
CA ALA A 67 -15.48 -21.81 -1.84
C ALA A 67 -15.77 -21.66 -3.34
N ALA A 68 -16.56 -20.64 -3.74
CA ALA A 68 -16.82 -20.36 -5.14
C ALA A 68 -15.55 -19.90 -5.89
N ALA A 69 -14.63 -19.21 -5.21
CA ALA A 69 -13.33 -18.86 -5.80
C ALA A 69 -12.46 -20.09 -6.03
N GLU A 70 -12.42 -21.01 -5.07
CA GLU A 70 -11.69 -22.28 -5.17
C GLU A 70 -12.26 -23.18 -6.26
N GLU A 71 -13.59 -23.28 -6.36
CA GLU A 71 -14.26 -24.02 -7.43
C GLU A 71 -13.95 -23.44 -8.81
N ALA A 72 -14.01 -22.11 -8.97
CA ALA A 72 -13.65 -21.46 -10.22
C ALA A 72 -12.17 -21.69 -10.58
N ALA A 73 -11.27 -21.65 -9.58
CA ALA A 73 -9.88 -22.00 -9.79
C ALA A 73 -9.72 -23.46 -10.25
N ALA A 74 -10.45 -24.40 -9.66
CA ALA A 74 -10.44 -25.82 -10.04
C ALA A 74 -11.02 -26.09 -11.44
N GLN A 75 -11.95 -25.26 -11.91
CA GLN A 75 -12.57 -25.33 -13.24
C GLN A 75 -11.78 -24.59 -14.33
N ASP A 76 -10.53 -24.24 -14.07
CA ASP A 76 -9.67 -23.50 -15.00
C ASP A 76 -10.27 -22.15 -15.48
N ASP A 77 -11.00 -21.45 -14.61
CA ASP A 77 -11.58 -20.14 -14.95
C ASP A 77 -10.47 -19.14 -15.35
N PRO A 78 -10.57 -18.45 -16.50
CA PRO A 78 -9.57 -17.47 -16.94
C PRO A 78 -9.35 -16.28 -15.98
N SER A 79 -10.29 -16.02 -15.09
CA SER A 79 -10.18 -15.03 -14.03
C SER A 79 -9.43 -15.55 -12.80
N ALA A 80 -8.99 -16.81 -12.78
CA ALA A 80 -8.08 -17.37 -11.77
C ALA A 80 -6.77 -17.86 -12.43
N PRO A 81 -5.93 -16.95 -12.96
CA PRO A 81 -4.73 -17.32 -13.72
C PRO A 81 -3.61 -17.91 -12.85
N PHE A 82 -3.59 -17.62 -11.54
CA PHE A 82 -2.51 -18.01 -10.61
C PHE A 82 -2.73 -19.35 -9.91
N SER A 83 -3.70 -20.16 -10.35
CA SER A 83 -3.82 -21.54 -9.86
C SER A 83 -3.07 -22.51 -10.78
N ASN A 84 -2.57 -23.60 -10.21
CA ASN A 84 -1.96 -24.68 -10.97
C ASN A 84 -3.00 -25.44 -11.80
N ASP A 85 -2.55 -26.11 -12.87
CA ASP A 85 -3.41 -27.04 -13.62
C ASP A 85 -3.84 -28.23 -12.75
N ALA A 86 -4.75 -29.06 -13.25
CA ALA A 86 -5.20 -30.28 -12.57
C ALA A 86 -4.06 -31.26 -12.21
N PHE A 87 -2.87 -31.10 -12.79
CA PHE A 87 -1.67 -31.91 -12.56
C PHE A 87 -0.63 -31.20 -11.67
N GLY A 88 -0.97 -30.04 -11.10
CA GLY A 88 -0.09 -29.29 -10.19
C GLY A 88 1.00 -28.47 -10.88
N ARG A 89 0.96 -28.30 -12.20
CA ARG A 89 1.93 -27.53 -12.99
C ARG A 89 1.48 -26.08 -13.20
N ARG A 90 2.44 -25.20 -13.49
CA ARG A 90 2.15 -23.82 -13.91
C ARG A 90 1.30 -23.83 -15.16
N ARG A 91 0.20 -23.08 -15.13
CA ARG A 91 -0.69 -22.94 -16.28
C ARG A 91 -0.07 -22.07 -17.36
N GLN A 92 -0.30 -22.44 -18.61
CA GLN A 92 -0.14 -21.51 -19.73
C GLN A 92 -1.48 -20.81 -19.97
N VAL A 93 -1.59 -19.55 -19.53
CA VAL A 93 -2.81 -18.75 -19.70
C VAL A 93 -2.57 -17.72 -20.78
N SER A 94 -3.38 -17.77 -21.85
CA SER A 94 -3.36 -16.70 -22.85
C SER A 94 -3.78 -15.39 -22.20
N LEU A 95 -2.91 -14.38 -22.25
CA LEU A 95 -3.16 -13.05 -21.70
C LEU A 95 -4.51 -12.49 -22.18
N LYS A 96 -4.91 -12.81 -23.43
CA LYS A 96 -6.20 -12.38 -24.02
C LYS A 96 -7.43 -12.90 -23.28
N LYS A 97 -7.33 -14.05 -22.60
CA LYS A 97 -8.43 -14.67 -21.85
C LYS A 97 -8.64 -14.04 -20.47
N VAL A 98 -7.62 -13.40 -19.89
CA VAL A 98 -7.77 -12.72 -18.60
C VAL A 98 -8.65 -11.47 -18.78
N PRO A 99 -9.75 -11.33 -18.00
CA PRO A 99 -10.66 -10.20 -18.13
C PRO A 99 -9.96 -8.85 -17.96
N ARG A 100 -10.41 -7.84 -18.71
CA ARG A 100 -9.84 -6.48 -18.63
C ARG A 100 -10.35 -5.74 -17.40
N LEU A 101 -9.46 -4.99 -16.76
CA LEU A 101 -9.79 -3.98 -15.78
C LEU A 101 -10.22 -2.69 -16.50
N HIS A 102 -11.32 -2.10 -16.07
CA HIS A 102 -11.88 -0.90 -16.68
C HIS A 102 -11.57 0.33 -15.81
N LEU A 103 -10.57 1.10 -16.22
CA LEU A 103 -10.32 2.41 -15.61
C LEU A 103 -11.39 3.43 -16.03
N PRO A 104 -11.75 4.38 -15.15
CA PRO A 104 -12.56 5.51 -15.55
C PRO A 104 -11.91 6.27 -16.71
N PRO A 105 -12.69 6.77 -17.68
CA PRO A 105 -12.14 7.43 -18.87
C PRO A 105 -11.33 8.69 -18.51
N ALA A 106 -11.84 9.50 -17.58
CA ALA A 106 -11.15 10.69 -17.09
C ALA A 106 -10.40 10.41 -15.77
N PRO A 107 -9.16 10.91 -15.61
CA PRO A 107 -8.49 10.91 -14.32
C PRO A 107 -9.21 11.85 -13.34
N ALA A 108 -9.14 11.54 -12.05
CA ALA A 108 -9.67 12.42 -10.99
C ALA A 108 -8.86 13.72 -10.92
N GLN A 109 -7.54 13.60 -11.04
CA GLN A 109 -6.61 14.72 -11.13
C GLN A 109 -5.39 14.28 -11.93
N SER A 110 -4.89 15.18 -12.78
CA SER A 110 -3.58 15.04 -13.41
C SER A 110 -2.67 16.17 -12.94
N PHE A 111 -1.40 15.87 -12.79
CA PHE A 111 -0.38 16.84 -12.45
C PHE A 111 0.90 16.54 -13.23
N GLN A 112 1.58 17.60 -13.62
CA GLN A 112 2.77 17.54 -14.44
C GLN A 112 3.99 17.84 -13.57
N HIS A 113 5.03 17.03 -13.74
CA HIS A 113 6.31 17.27 -13.07
C HIS A 113 7.02 18.46 -13.71
N CYS A 114 7.72 19.26 -12.91
CA CYS A 114 8.48 20.39 -13.45
C CYS A 114 9.55 19.87 -14.41
N HIS A 115 9.55 20.40 -15.64
CA HIS A 115 10.42 19.99 -16.73
C HIS A 115 11.89 20.18 -16.37
N ASP A 116 12.57 19.09 -16.03
CA ASP A 116 13.98 18.91 -16.34
C ASP A 116 14.20 17.42 -16.62
N LYS A 117 14.94 17.14 -17.71
CA LYS A 117 15.12 15.86 -18.42
C LYS A 117 14.73 14.60 -17.65
N PRO A 118 14.04 13.61 -18.26
CA PRO A 118 13.68 12.34 -17.62
C PRO A 118 14.94 11.50 -17.29
N CYS A 119 15.61 11.81 -16.20
CA CYS A 119 16.48 10.87 -15.50
C CYS A 119 15.56 9.81 -14.90
N GLY A 120 15.69 8.56 -15.36
CA GLY A 120 14.74 7.46 -15.19
C GLY A 120 14.60 6.93 -13.76
N GLY A 121 14.04 7.73 -12.85
CA GLY A 121 13.68 7.34 -11.48
C GLY A 121 12.30 7.83 -11.08
N ARG A 122 11.67 7.17 -10.09
CA ARG A 122 10.41 7.61 -9.47
C ARG A 122 10.62 8.96 -8.79
N ARG A 123 9.96 10.02 -9.28
CA ARG A 123 10.06 11.40 -8.75
C ARG A 123 8.94 11.76 -7.78
N MET A 124 8.14 10.78 -7.41
CA MET A 124 6.95 10.96 -6.61
C MET A 124 6.81 9.84 -5.62
N ALA A 125 6.34 10.20 -4.43
CA ALA A 125 5.73 9.27 -3.51
C ALA A 125 4.34 9.74 -3.14
N CYS A 126 3.49 8.80 -2.74
CA CYS A 126 2.15 9.11 -2.29
C CYS A 126 1.65 8.09 -1.28
N VAL A 127 0.67 8.51 -0.50
CA VAL A 127 0.03 7.67 0.52
C VAL A 127 -1.43 8.05 0.65
N ALA A 128 -2.30 7.04 0.78
CA ALA A 128 -3.71 7.28 1.09
C ALA A 128 -3.86 7.54 2.59
N LEU A 129 -4.42 8.69 2.94
CA LEU A 129 -4.87 9.00 4.30
C LEU A 129 -6.26 8.43 4.57
N SER A 130 -7.09 8.40 3.54
CA SER A 130 -8.43 7.82 3.53
C SER A 130 -8.75 7.34 2.11
N GLU A 131 -9.96 6.82 1.89
CA GLU A 131 -10.43 6.49 0.54
C GLU A 131 -10.46 7.69 -0.42
N SER A 132 -10.74 8.88 0.10
CA SER A 132 -10.84 10.09 -0.72
C SER A 132 -9.55 10.91 -0.72
N GLN A 133 -8.78 10.86 0.35
CA GLN A 133 -7.63 11.73 0.58
C GLN A 133 -6.31 11.02 0.31
N THR A 134 -5.53 11.59 -0.63
CA THR A 134 -4.20 11.09 -1.01
C THR A 134 -3.18 12.21 -0.90
N ALA A 135 -2.14 12.01 -0.07
CA ALA A 135 -1.02 12.95 0.02
C ALA A 135 0.04 12.58 -1.03
N PHE A 136 0.58 13.60 -1.68
CA PHE A 136 1.61 13.51 -2.71
C PHE A 136 2.86 14.27 -2.27
N PHE A 137 4.01 13.64 -2.49
CA PHE A 137 5.33 14.17 -2.18
C PHE A 137 6.15 14.19 -3.47
N LEU A 138 6.51 15.39 -3.92
CA LEU A 138 7.21 15.58 -5.18
C LEU A 138 8.67 15.89 -4.93
N GLU A 139 9.52 15.17 -5.65
CA GLU A 139 10.94 15.47 -5.72
C GLU A 139 11.20 16.57 -6.75
N VAL A 140 11.92 17.61 -6.33
CA VAL A 140 12.47 18.62 -7.23
C VAL A 140 13.89 18.19 -7.58
N ALA A 141 14.17 17.99 -8.87
CA ALA A 141 15.48 17.53 -9.34
C ALA A 141 16.61 18.55 -9.04
N TYR A 142 17.82 18.03 -8.84
CA TYR A 142 19.12 18.73 -8.74
C TYR A 142 19.18 19.97 -7.81
N GLY A 143 19.70 19.77 -6.60
CA GLY A 143 20.18 20.86 -5.74
C GLY A 143 19.11 21.72 -5.06
N GLY A 144 17.83 21.47 -5.30
CA GLY A 144 16.74 22.10 -4.57
C GLY A 144 16.52 21.47 -3.19
N SER A 145 16.66 22.26 -2.12
CA SER A 145 16.43 21.83 -0.74
C SER A 145 14.96 21.68 -0.34
N ARG A 146 14.01 21.92 -1.26
CA ARG A 146 12.58 21.95 -0.97
C ARG A 146 11.82 20.93 -1.80
N ARG A 147 11.03 20.11 -1.11
CA ARG A 147 10.07 19.18 -1.72
C ARG A 147 8.67 19.65 -1.41
N ARG A 148 7.88 19.78 -2.47
CA ARG A 148 6.49 20.20 -2.38
C ARG A 148 5.65 19.01 -1.98
N ALA A 149 4.81 19.21 -1.00
CA ALA A 149 3.81 18.25 -0.60
C ALA A 149 2.42 18.86 -0.80
N PHE A 150 1.46 18.05 -1.23
CA PHE A 150 0.07 18.46 -1.28
C PHE A 150 -0.85 17.29 -0.98
N LEU A 151 -2.00 17.59 -0.41
CA LEU A 151 -3.07 16.65 -0.17
C LEU A 151 -4.16 16.88 -1.22
N TYR A 152 -4.59 15.82 -1.88
CA TYR A 152 -5.74 15.85 -2.78
C TYR A 152 -6.89 15.05 -2.18
N ASP A 153 -8.03 15.71 -2.01
CA ASP A 153 -9.29 15.07 -1.67
C ASP A 153 -10.14 14.87 -2.93
N SER A 154 -10.27 13.61 -3.36
CA SER A 154 -11.05 13.23 -4.53
C SER A 154 -12.56 13.35 -4.34
N GLY A 155 -13.05 13.35 -3.09
CA GLY A 155 -14.47 13.51 -2.77
C GLY A 155 -14.91 14.97 -2.93
N GLU A 156 -14.11 15.90 -2.42
CA GLU A 156 -14.37 17.34 -2.51
C GLU A 156 -13.73 18.00 -3.74
N ARG A 157 -12.88 17.27 -4.48
CA ARG A 157 -12.01 17.80 -5.55
C ARG A 157 -11.18 18.99 -5.06
N ARG A 158 -10.67 18.88 -3.83
CA ARG A 158 -9.93 19.94 -3.15
C ARG A 158 -8.45 19.58 -3.09
N VAL A 159 -7.60 20.57 -3.35
CA VAL A 159 -6.15 20.48 -3.13
C VAL A 159 -5.80 21.33 -1.91
N VAL A 160 -5.07 20.76 -0.97
CA VAL A 160 -4.51 21.44 0.20
C VAL A 160 -3.00 21.39 0.09
N THR A 161 -2.34 22.55 0.09
CA THR A 161 -0.88 22.63 0.13
C THR A 161 -0.39 22.17 1.50
N LEU A 162 0.56 21.25 1.52
CA LEU A 162 1.20 20.80 2.75
C LEU A 162 2.53 21.57 2.93
N PRO A 163 3.05 21.67 4.16
CA PRO A 163 4.37 22.24 4.41
C PRO A 163 5.44 21.54 3.58
N ASP A 164 6.45 22.32 3.17
CA ASP A 164 7.61 21.75 2.50
C ASP A 164 8.35 20.79 3.44
N LEU A 165 8.81 19.66 2.89
CA LEU A 165 9.67 18.75 3.64
C LEU A 165 11.03 19.42 3.86
N GLN A 166 11.61 19.21 5.04
CA GLN A 166 12.82 19.91 5.46
C GLN A 166 14.08 19.46 4.70
N SER A 167 14.01 18.30 4.05
CA SER A 167 15.12 17.72 3.30
C SER A 167 14.64 16.74 2.22
N GLY A 168 15.53 16.39 1.29
CA GLY A 168 15.27 15.36 0.29
C GLY A 168 15.32 13.95 0.89
N ILE A 169 14.35 13.11 0.55
CA ILE A 169 14.17 11.71 0.97
C ILE A 169 14.18 10.77 -0.26
N TYR A 170 15.24 10.00 -0.50
CA TYR A 170 15.25 9.02 -1.59
C TYR A 170 14.39 7.79 -1.23
N HIS A 171 13.49 7.38 -2.14
CA HIS A 171 12.59 6.23 -1.93
C HIS A 171 11.85 6.25 -0.58
N PRO A 172 10.98 7.25 -0.33
CA PRO A 172 10.34 7.39 0.98
C PRO A 172 9.33 6.26 1.26
N ILE A 173 9.34 5.76 2.49
CA ILE A 173 8.20 5.07 3.10
C ILE A 173 7.28 6.15 3.65
N CYS A 174 6.01 6.10 3.28
CA CYS A 174 4.98 7.00 3.78
C CYS A 174 3.94 6.19 4.56
N LEU A 175 3.73 6.54 5.82
CA LEU A 175 2.85 5.84 6.75
C LEU A 175 1.75 6.78 7.24
N PRO A 176 0.50 6.55 6.85
CA PRO A 176 -0.62 7.36 7.30
C PRO A 176 -1.03 6.90 8.69
N VAL A 177 -1.08 7.84 9.63
CA VAL A 177 -1.56 7.62 10.99
C VAL A 177 -2.83 8.45 11.14
N THR A 178 -3.95 7.75 11.23
CA THR A 178 -5.24 8.41 11.41
C THR A 178 -5.43 8.69 12.89
N GLY A 179 -5.44 9.97 13.27
CA GLY A 179 -5.84 10.33 14.61
C GLY A 179 -7.28 9.85 14.85
N GLY A 180 -7.52 9.18 15.97
CA GLY A 180 -8.84 8.67 16.33
C GLY A 180 -9.88 9.78 16.55
N GLU A 181 -10.90 9.52 17.38
CA GLU A 181 -12.03 10.43 17.64
C GLU A 181 -11.66 11.90 17.91
N HIS A 182 -10.47 12.16 18.47
CA HIS A 182 -9.97 13.48 18.82
C HIS A 182 -8.57 13.77 18.26
N GLY A 183 -8.08 12.96 17.31
CA GLY A 183 -6.68 12.96 16.91
C GLY A 183 -6.39 13.74 15.63
N ASP A 184 -5.35 14.57 15.71
CA ASP A 184 -4.62 15.15 14.60
C ASP A 184 -4.17 14.05 13.60
N ALA A 185 -4.56 14.14 12.33
CA ALA A 185 -4.10 13.20 11.30
C ALA A 185 -2.60 13.43 11.02
N ALA A 186 -1.81 12.36 10.85
CA ALA A 186 -0.39 12.49 10.61
C ALA A 186 0.09 11.61 9.45
N VAL A 187 1.10 12.08 8.73
CA VAL A 187 1.87 11.27 7.77
C VAL A 187 3.31 11.22 8.23
N TYR A 188 3.78 10.02 8.54
CA TYR A 188 5.17 9.76 8.87
C TYR A 188 5.91 9.39 7.58
N ILE A 189 7.07 10.02 7.36
CA ILE A 189 7.85 9.86 6.14
C ILE A 189 9.28 9.51 6.53
N MET A 190 9.78 8.39 6.00
CA MET A 190 11.09 7.84 6.32
C MET A 190 11.87 7.47 5.06
N GLU A 191 13.18 7.70 5.07
CA GLU A 191 14.08 7.30 3.97
C GLU A 191 14.45 5.81 4.03
N THR A 192 14.47 5.12 2.89
CA THR A 192 14.83 3.68 2.83
C THR A 192 16.26 3.40 2.43
N LEU A 193 16.94 4.36 1.78
CA LEU A 193 18.28 4.19 1.24
C LEU A 193 19.15 5.41 1.57
N LEU A 194 20.27 5.18 2.23
CA LEU A 194 21.33 6.17 2.37
C LEU A 194 22.08 6.31 1.04
N GLY A 195 22.33 7.55 0.64
CA GLY A 195 22.89 7.91 -0.67
C GLY A 195 24.14 7.13 -1.04
N ARG A 196 24.14 6.57 -2.27
CA ARG A 196 25.38 6.46 -3.03
C ARG A 196 25.80 7.87 -3.41
N ASP A 197 27.11 8.12 -3.33
CA ASP A 197 27.80 9.29 -3.87
C ASP A 197 27.81 10.56 -3.01
N THR A 198 28.09 10.44 -1.70
CA THR A 198 28.75 11.55 -0.98
C THR A 198 29.99 11.03 -0.25
N GLU A 199 31.14 11.69 -0.48
CA GLU A 199 32.43 11.40 0.18
C GLU A 199 32.42 11.80 1.68
N ASP A 200 31.33 12.41 2.17
CA ASP A 200 31.12 12.80 3.57
C ASP A 200 30.60 11.60 4.39
N GLU A 201 31.48 10.94 5.13
CA GLU A 201 31.13 9.88 6.10
C GLU A 201 30.12 10.34 7.17
N GLU A 202 30.08 11.63 7.52
CA GLU A 202 29.10 12.19 8.48
C GLU A 202 27.68 12.33 7.90
N LYS A 203 27.52 12.46 6.58
CA LYS A 203 26.18 12.46 5.93
C LYS A 203 25.66 11.06 5.62
N LYS A 204 26.51 10.03 5.71
CA LYS A 204 26.15 8.62 5.48
C LYS A 204 25.30 7.99 6.58
N THR A 205 24.96 8.69 7.67
CA THR A 205 24.46 8.03 8.90
C THR A 205 23.06 8.44 9.37
N ARG A 206 22.29 9.25 8.65
CA ARG A 206 20.97 9.68 9.12
C ARG A 206 19.85 9.33 8.15
N ILE A 207 19.13 8.26 8.45
CA ILE A 207 17.78 8.05 7.90
C ILE A 207 16.95 9.26 8.29
N LEU A 208 16.47 10.02 7.31
CA LEU A 208 15.59 11.15 7.58
C LEU A 208 14.22 10.61 8.00
N PHE A 209 13.73 11.09 9.14
CA PHE A 209 12.41 10.76 9.65
C PHE A 209 11.65 12.03 10.03
N GLN A 210 10.54 12.27 9.35
CA GLN A 210 9.72 13.48 9.49
C GLN A 210 8.25 13.10 9.65
N ALA A 211 7.48 13.94 10.33
CA ALA A 211 6.04 13.82 10.41
C ALA A 211 5.35 15.10 9.95
N LEU A 212 4.41 14.96 9.02
CA LEU A 212 3.42 15.97 8.72
C LEU A 212 2.23 15.75 9.63
N VAL A 213 2.01 16.63 10.59
CA VAL A 213 0.94 16.52 11.58
C VAL A 213 -0.09 17.62 11.35
N HIS A 214 -1.35 17.22 11.16
CA HIS A 214 -2.49 18.09 11.00
C HIS A 214 -3.02 18.51 12.36
N ARG A 215 -2.83 19.76 12.77
CA ARG A 215 -3.22 20.22 14.11
C ARG A 215 -4.42 21.14 14.07
N LYS A 216 -5.47 20.76 14.79
CA LYS A 216 -6.65 21.61 14.99
C LYS A 216 -6.58 22.37 16.31
N TYR A 217 -6.51 23.69 16.23
CA TYR A 217 -6.60 24.57 17.40
C TYR A 217 -7.98 25.21 17.45
N PHE A 218 -8.73 24.92 18.52
CA PHE A 218 -9.96 25.62 18.84
C PHE A 218 -9.65 26.73 19.85
N MET A 219 -9.70 27.98 19.40
CA MET A 219 -9.78 29.14 20.28
C MET A 219 -11.20 29.74 20.21
N GLU A 220 -11.60 30.47 21.26
CA GLU A 220 -12.96 31.01 21.41
C GLU A 220 -13.45 31.85 20.21
N THR A 221 -12.54 32.44 19.43
CA THR A 221 -12.87 33.38 18.35
C THR A 221 -12.56 32.88 16.92
N PHE A 222 -11.76 31.82 16.76
CA PHE A 222 -11.49 31.19 15.46
C PHE A 222 -10.89 29.79 15.62
N CYS A 223 -11.09 28.94 14.60
CA CYS A 223 -10.39 27.68 14.44
C CYS A 223 -9.17 27.89 13.54
N GLN A 224 -7.96 27.54 14.02
CA GLN A 224 -6.79 27.43 13.15
C GLN A 224 -6.57 25.95 12.82
N ASP A 225 -6.62 25.66 11.53
CA ASP A 225 -6.44 24.32 10.98
C ASP A 225 -5.18 24.34 10.11
N ASP A 226 -4.09 23.73 10.59
CA ASP A 226 -2.80 23.84 9.88
C ASP A 226 -1.98 22.55 9.95
N TRP A 227 -1.24 22.29 8.88
CA TRP A 227 -0.30 21.18 8.80
C TRP A 227 1.08 21.66 9.24
N ARG A 228 1.79 20.83 9.99
CA ARG A 228 3.14 21.13 10.50
C ARG A 228 4.10 20.01 10.17
N CYS A 229 5.31 20.37 9.75
CA CYS A 229 6.39 19.41 9.52
C CYS A 229 7.30 19.37 10.75
N ASP A 230 7.25 18.25 11.48
CA ASP A 230 8.07 17.99 12.65
C ASP A 230 9.21 17.03 12.25
N GLU A 231 10.46 17.38 12.57
CA GLU A 231 11.60 16.45 12.47
C GLU A 231 11.56 15.49 13.66
N LEU A 232 11.78 14.20 13.39
CA LEU A 232 11.71 13.13 14.38
C LEU A 232 13.08 12.46 14.55
N PRO A 233 13.35 11.85 15.72
CA PRO A 233 14.58 11.11 15.91
C PRO A 233 14.68 9.97 14.88
N PRO A 234 15.83 9.78 14.21
CA PRO A 234 16.00 8.68 13.26
C PRO A 234 15.97 7.33 14.01
N PRO A 235 15.58 6.23 13.32
CA PRO A 235 15.65 4.91 13.92
C PRO A 235 17.10 4.56 14.31
N PRO A 236 17.33 4.01 15.51
CA PRO A 236 18.67 3.71 15.99
C PRO A 236 19.26 2.50 15.25
N TYR A 237 20.50 2.63 14.77
CA TYR A 237 21.30 1.55 14.16
C TYR A 237 20.73 0.94 12.87
N ILE A 238 19.76 1.60 12.23
CA ILE A 238 19.20 1.16 10.95
C ILE A 238 19.88 1.92 9.81
N THR A 239 20.39 1.19 8.83
CA THR A 239 20.98 1.73 7.59
C THR A 239 20.14 1.42 6.35
N SER A 240 19.26 0.43 6.44
CA SER A 240 18.32 0.05 5.38
C SER A 240 17.09 -0.63 5.99
N ILE A 241 15.91 -0.39 5.43
CA ILE A 241 14.65 -0.95 5.93
C ILE A 241 14.20 -2.04 4.95
N SER A 242 14.13 -3.28 5.41
CA SER A 242 13.66 -4.41 4.58
C SER A 242 12.14 -4.50 4.58
N CYS A 243 11.50 -4.22 5.71
CA CYS A 243 10.05 -4.18 5.82
C CYS A 243 9.56 -3.24 6.92
N HIS A 244 8.29 -2.86 6.82
CA HIS A 244 7.64 -1.94 7.74
C HIS A 244 6.17 -2.26 7.90
N ALA A 245 5.63 -1.98 9.09
CA ALA A 245 4.24 -2.22 9.45
C ALA A 245 3.73 -1.09 10.35
N LEU A 246 2.44 -0.78 10.23
CA LEU A 246 1.72 0.02 11.21
C LEU A 246 0.97 -0.90 12.17
N VAL A 247 1.40 -0.93 13.43
CA VAL A 247 0.90 -1.80 14.49
C VAL A 247 0.05 -0.97 15.44
N GLY A 248 -1.25 -1.25 15.54
CA GLY A 248 -2.12 -0.66 16.56
C GLY A 248 -3.47 -0.16 16.04
N GLY A 249 -4.42 -0.05 16.98
CA GLY A 249 -5.77 0.50 16.79
C GLY A 249 -6.11 1.59 17.83
N GLY A 250 -5.09 2.24 18.40
CA GLY A 250 -5.25 3.29 19.43
C GLY A 250 -3.95 4.00 19.83
N THR A 251 -2.82 3.30 19.81
CA THR A 251 -1.47 3.88 19.78
C THR A 251 -0.82 3.40 18.50
N ASP A 252 -0.79 4.24 17.47
CA ASP A 252 -0.28 3.84 16.16
C ASP A 252 1.25 3.67 16.25
N VAL A 253 1.73 2.46 16.49
CA VAL A 253 3.16 2.15 16.57
C VAL A 253 3.68 1.81 15.18
N ILE A 254 4.73 2.48 14.75
CA ILE A 254 5.39 2.18 13.47
C ILE A 254 6.52 1.20 13.74
N CYS A 255 6.43 -0.02 13.22
CA CYS A 255 7.52 -0.98 13.33
C CYS A 255 8.27 -1.10 12.00
N VAL A 256 9.59 -1.06 12.07
CA VAL A 256 10.50 -1.22 10.95
C VAL A 256 11.48 -2.35 11.28
N SER A 257 11.82 -3.15 10.28
CA SER A 257 12.74 -4.25 10.42
C SER A 257 13.83 -4.17 9.37
N THR A 258 15.01 -4.60 9.77
CA THR A 258 16.22 -4.65 8.94
C THR A 258 16.81 -6.05 9.03
N ALA A 259 16.98 -6.67 7.86
CA ALA A 259 17.61 -7.97 7.75
C ALA A 259 18.99 -7.98 8.45
N GLY A 260 19.21 -8.96 9.34
CA GLY A 260 20.46 -9.13 10.08
C GLY A 260 20.71 -8.15 11.23
N VAL A 261 19.82 -7.17 11.50
CA VAL A 261 20.01 -6.16 12.56
C VAL A 261 18.96 -6.27 13.66
N GLY A 262 17.68 -6.38 13.29
CA GLY A 262 16.58 -6.46 14.25
C GLY A 262 15.36 -5.65 13.85
N THR A 263 14.39 -5.62 14.76
CA THR A 263 13.13 -4.90 14.60
C THR A 263 13.03 -3.78 15.63
N TYR A 264 12.65 -2.60 15.18
CA TYR A 264 12.52 -1.38 15.99
C TYR A 264 11.11 -0.82 15.82
N CYS A 265 10.54 -0.33 16.90
CA CYS A 265 9.21 0.24 16.91
C CYS A 265 9.24 1.67 17.46
N PHE A 266 8.60 2.56 16.71
CA PHE A 266 8.43 3.96 17.03
C PHE A 266 7.03 4.18 17.59
N ASP A 267 6.98 4.62 18.84
CA ASP A 267 5.75 5.06 19.48
C ASP A 267 5.42 6.47 18.99
N THR A 268 4.33 6.62 18.24
CA THR A 268 3.91 7.92 17.69
C THR A 268 3.39 8.88 18.75
N ALA A 269 2.91 8.38 19.90
CA ALA A 269 2.43 9.21 21.00
C ALA A 269 3.62 9.79 21.79
N ASN A 270 4.59 8.95 22.13
CA ASN A 270 5.78 9.37 22.88
C ASN A 270 6.89 9.93 21.99
N ARG A 271 6.79 9.73 20.66
CA ARG A 271 7.81 10.08 19.65
C ARG A 271 9.18 9.49 19.95
N THR A 272 9.20 8.25 20.45
CA THR A 272 10.42 7.55 20.86
C THR A 272 10.56 6.21 20.16
N TRP A 273 11.82 5.85 19.90
CA TRP A 273 12.17 4.53 19.37
C TRP A 273 12.43 3.55 20.51
N SER A 274 12.03 2.31 20.28
CA SER A 274 12.34 1.16 21.12
C SER A 274 12.77 -0.02 20.25
N LYS A 275 13.67 -0.87 20.78
CA LYS A 275 14.05 -2.11 20.10
C LYS A 275 13.04 -3.19 20.47
N ALA A 276 12.33 -3.72 19.48
CA ALA A 276 11.38 -4.81 19.68
C ALA A 276 12.11 -6.16 19.84
N GLY A 277 13.23 -6.33 19.13
CA GLY A 277 14.09 -7.51 19.30
C GLY A 277 15.29 -7.51 18.35
N ASP A 278 16.22 -8.44 18.60
CA ASP A 278 17.40 -8.69 17.75
C ASP A 278 17.07 -9.52 16.49
N TRP A 279 15.80 -9.84 16.27
CA TRP A 279 15.31 -10.61 15.13
C TRP A 279 14.70 -9.67 14.08
N ALA A 280 14.76 -10.07 12.80
CA ALA A 280 14.10 -9.38 11.70
C ALA A 280 12.76 -10.06 11.35
N LEU A 281 11.76 -9.28 11.00
CA LEU A 281 10.49 -9.82 10.47
C LEU A 281 10.74 -10.58 9.17
N PRO A 282 10.10 -11.75 8.95
CA PRO A 282 10.31 -12.58 7.76
C PRO A 282 9.61 -12.04 6.49
N PHE A 283 9.35 -10.75 6.44
CA PHE A 283 8.63 -10.08 5.36
C PHE A 283 9.54 -9.08 4.63
N PHE A 284 9.12 -8.70 3.43
CA PHE A 284 9.73 -7.63 2.65
C PHE A 284 8.65 -6.57 2.29
N GLY A 285 9.03 -5.29 2.30
CA GLY A 285 8.16 -4.19 1.93
C GLY A 285 7.12 -3.82 3.00
N LYS A 286 5.95 -3.34 2.55
CA LYS A 286 4.85 -2.95 3.43
C LYS A 286 4.07 -4.19 3.88
N ILE A 287 3.78 -4.26 5.18
CA ILE A 287 2.87 -5.26 5.76
C ILE A 287 1.52 -4.58 6.01
N GLU A 288 0.46 -5.14 5.44
CA GLU A 288 -0.91 -4.65 5.63
C GLU A 288 -1.52 -5.28 6.87
N HIS A 289 -2.16 -4.45 7.72
CA HIS A 289 -2.85 -4.89 8.92
C HIS A 289 -4.35 -4.70 8.75
N ASP A 290 -5.10 -5.80 8.76
CA ASP A 290 -6.56 -5.75 8.86
C ASP A 290 -6.95 -5.77 10.34
N ARG A 291 -7.38 -4.61 10.84
CA ARG A 291 -7.74 -4.40 12.25
C ARG A 291 -9.00 -5.17 12.65
N ASP A 292 -9.96 -5.34 11.74
CA ASP A 292 -11.24 -6.01 12.03
C ASP A 292 -10.98 -7.48 12.38
N LEU A 293 -10.02 -8.09 11.71
CA LEU A 293 -9.61 -9.46 11.96
C LEU A 293 -8.35 -9.57 12.82
N GLY A 294 -7.58 -8.50 13.06
CA GLY A 294 -6.29 -8.61 13.76
C GLY A 294 -5.32 -9.53 13.03
N ILE A 295 -5.25 -9.40 11.71
CA ILE A 295 -4.35 -10.20 10.86
C ILE A 295 -3.39 -9.28 10.11
N TRP A 296 -2.16 -9.74 9.97
CA TRP A 296 -1.12 -9.09 9.17
C TRP A 296 -0.89 -9.90 7.91
N VAL A 297 -0.82 -9.22 6.78
CA VAL A 297 -0.58 -9.84 5.48
C VAL A 297 0.57 -9.13 4.80
N GLY A 298 1.56 -9.90 4.33
CA GLY A 298 2.74 -9.36 3.69
C GLY A 298 3.42 -10.37 2.78
N PHE A 299 4.38 -9.88 2.00
CA PHE A 299 5.21 -10.73 1.16
C PHE A 299 6.39 -11.25 1.96
N LEU A 300 6.65 -12.55 1.92
CA LEU A 300 7.81 -13.13 2.59
C LEU A 300 9.11 -12.72 1.90
N SER A 301 10.16 -12.56 2.70
CA SER A 301 11.52 -12.44 2.19
C SER A 301 12.00 -13.83 1.75
N SER A 302 11.93 -14.13 0.46
CA SER A 302 12.48 -15.36 -0.13
C SER A 302 13.82 -15.08 -0.82
N GLN A 303 14.77 -16.01 -0.73
CA GLN A 303 16.04 -15.96 -1.46
C GLN A 303 16.02 -16.72 -2.80
N ARG A 304 14.93 -17.43 -3.14
CA ARG A 304 14.82 -18.17 -4.42
C ARG A 304 13.84 -17.53 -5.39
N ASP A 305 14.27 -17.53 -6.67
CA ASP A 305 13.62 -17.26 -7.96
C ASP A 305 12.27 -16.54 -7.98
N ASP A 306 12.17 -15.47 -8.79
CA ASP A 306 11.04 -14.83 -9.52
C ASP A 306 9.59 -14.87 -8.98
N ALA A 307 9.34 -15.46 -7.82
CA ALA A 307 8.05 -15.79 -7.26
C ALA A 307 7.94 -15.24 -5.85
N TYR A 308 6.99 -14.34 -5.67
CA TYR A 308 6.66 -13.80 -4.36
C TYR A 308 5.70 -14.76 -3.63
N ARG A 309 5.92 -14.97 -2.33
CA ARG A 309 4.97 -15.70 -1.47
C ARG A 309 4.24 -14.71 -0.58
N LEU A 310 2.92 -14.74 -0.62
CA LEU A 310 2.07 -13.99 0.31
C LEU A 310 1.84 -14.82 1.57
N CYS A 311 1.97 -14.21 2.74
CA CYS A 311 1.74 -14.87 4.03
C CYS A 311 0.81 -14.02 4.89
N ALA A 312 -0.04 -14.70 5.66
CA ALA A 312 -0.92 -14.09 6.65
C ALA A 312 -0.62 -14.65 8.04
N THR A 313 -0.62 -13.79 9.06
CA THR A 313 -0.37 -14.17 10.45
C THR A 313 -1.29 -13.43 11.41
N THR A 314 -1.60 -14.04 12.56
CA THR A 314 -2.34 -13.40 13.67
C THR A 314 -1.42 -12.83 14.74
N ASP A 315 -0.12 -13.00 14.61
CA ASP A 315 0.84 -12.40 15.53
C ASP A 315 2.15 -12.12 14.77
N LEU A 316 2.30 -10.84 14.44
CA LEU A 316 3.44 -10.29 13.70
C LEU A 316 4.79 -10.61 14.36
N PHE A 317 4.82 -10.75 15.69
CA PHE A 317 6.04 -10.93 16.49
C PHE A 317 6.32 -12.40 16.83
N SER A 318 5.32 -13.29 16.84
CA SER A 318 5.52 -14.73 17.13
C SER A 318 6.21 -15.50 16.02
N ASP A 319 6.04 -15.11 14.75
CA ASP A 319 6.64 -15.78 13.60
C ASP A 319 8.17 -15.58 13.49
N THR A 320 8.76 -14.90 14.46
CA THR A 320 10.18 -14.55 14.50
C THR A 320 11.07 -15.72 14.90
N GLU A 321 10.53 -16.68 15.67
CA GLU A 321 11.14 -18.00 15.89
C GLU A 321 11.33 -18.76 14.56
N ARG A 322 10.41 -18.60 13.59
CA ARG A 322 10.54 -19.16 12.24
C ARG A 322 11.57 -18.41 11.41
N GLY A 323 11.74 -17.11 11.63
CA GLY A 323 12.78 -16.28 11.01
C GLY A 323 14.20 -16.71 11.40
N ARG A 324 14.44 -17.12 12.64
CA ARG A 324 15.74 -17.68 13.08
C ARG A 324 16.05 -19.04 12.43
N LEU A 325 15.03 -19.81 12.07
CA LEU A 325 15.16 -21.08 11.34
C LEU A 325 15.51 -20.89 9.84
N MET A 326 15.21 -19.73 9.26
CA MET A 326 15.55 -19.40 7.87
C MET A 326 17.05 -19.18 7.66
N GLU A 327 17.81 -18.92 8.72
CA GLU A 327 19.25 -18.66 8.66
C GLU A 327 20.09 -19.96 8.64
N TYR A 328 19.50 -21.12 8.97
CA TYR A 328 20.27 -22.35 9.25
C TYR A 328 19.90 -23.61 8.45
N SER A 329 18.92 -23.59 7.53
CA SER A 329 18.66 -24.78 6.71
C SER A 329 18.00 -24.47 5.35
N ASP A 330 18.60 -25.01 4.28
CA ASP A 330 18.05 -25.08 2.91
C ASP A 330 16.75 -25.93 2.80
N GLU A 331 16.30 -26.53 3.91
CA GLU A 331 15.15 -27.43 3.98
C GLU A 331 14.30 -27.15 5.23
N PHE A 332 13.34 -26.20 5.20
CA PHE A 332 12.05 -26.40 5.90
C PHE A 332 10.95 -25.34 5.62
N TRP A 333 9.83 -25.84 5.11
CA TRP A 333 8.62 -25.15 4.64
C TRP A 333 7.64 -24.73 5.75
N LEU A 334 8.05 -23.89 6.71
CA LEU A 334 7.27 -23.70 7.96
C LEU A 334 6.42 -22.44 8.10
N CYS A 335 5.96 -21.83 7.01
CA CYS A 335 4.59 -21.30 7.09
C CYS A 335 3.67 -22.50 6.79
N ARG A 336 2.63 -22.79 7.59
CA ARG A 336 1.70 -23.85 7.20
C ARG A 336 1.27 -23.55 5.76
N ARG A 337 1.26 -24.56 4.89
CA ARG A 337 1.01 -24.40 3.45
C ARG A 337 -0.26 -23.58 3.16
N ASP A 338 -1.21 -23.58 4.08
CA ASP A 338 -2.48 -22.85 3.99
C ASP A 338 -2.39 -21.36 4.38
N ASP A 339 -1.51 -20.99 5.33
CA ASP A 339 -1.30 -19.60 5.77
C ASP A 339 -0.51 -18.77 4.73
N CYS A 340 0.00 -19.45 3.69
CA CYS A 340 0.80 -18.88 2.62
C CYS A 340 0.22 -19.18 1.24
N LYS A 341 0.49 -18.30 0.29
CA LYS A 341 0.16 -18.52 -1.11
C LYS A 341 1.34 -18.13 -2.01
N ASP A 342 1.83 -19.10 -2.78
CA ASP A 342 2.78 -18.83 -3.85
C ASP A 342 2.09 -18.05 -4.97
N LEU A 343 2.69 -16.95 -5.41
CA LEU A 343 2.18 -16.08 -6.46
C LEU A 343 2.96 -16.27 -7.75
N GLU A 344 3.30 -17.52 -8.08
CA GLU A 344 4.05 -17.84 -9.29
C GLU A 344 3.31 -17.36 -10.54
N PRO A 345 3.98 -16.67 -11.46
CA PRO A 345 3.36 -16.26 -12.71
C PRO A 345 2.96 -17.49 -13.56
N PRO A 346 1.88 -17.38 -14.35
CA PRO A 346 1.61 -18.29 -15.45
C PRO A 346 2.82 -18.43 -16.38
N TYR A 347 2.94 -19.57 -17.05
CA TYR A 347 4.02 -19.84 -17.98
C TYR A 347 4.05 -18.79 -19.10
N GLY A 348 5.25 -18.24 -19.35
CA GLY A 348 5.51 -17.20 -20.35
C GLY A 348 5.27 -15.76 -19.86
N TRP A 349 4.92 -15.57 -18.59
CA TRP A 349 4.84 -14.24 -17.98
C TRP A 349 6.03 -14.05 -17.05
N TYR A 350 6.69 -12.90 -17.14
CA TYR A 350 7.88 -12.57 -16.36
C TYR A 350 7.58 -11.39 -15.44
N GLY A 351 7.99 -11.46 -14.18
CA GLY A 351 7.79 -10.37 -13.22
C GLY A 351 8.64 -9.15 -13.56
N GLU A 352 8.02 -7.98 -13.66
CA GLU A 352 8.74 -6.72 -13.99
C GLU A 352 9.14 -5.95 -12.72
N SER A 353 8.28 -5.96 -11.69
CA SER A 353 8.51 -5.21 -10.46
C SER A 353 7.81 -5.83 -9.25
N LEU A 354 8.18 -5.31 -8.07
CA LEU A 354 7.65 -5.78 -6.80
C LEU A 354 6.12 -5.65 -6.74
N PRO A 355 5.42 -6.68 -6.23
CA PRO A 355 3.98 -6.63 -6.08
C PRO A 355 3.56 -5.60 -5.02
N GLN A 356 2.36 -5.07 -5.19
CA GLN A 356 1.74 -4.16 -4.22
C GLN A 356 0.51 -4.82 -3.60
N LEU A 357 0.31 -4.60 -2.31
CA LEU A 357 -0.84 -5.12 -1.56
C LEU A 357 -1.54 -3.93 -0.90
N VAL A 358 -2.87 -3.89 -0.98
CA VAL A 358 -3.70 -2.87 -0.34
C VAL A 358 -4.83 -3.53 0.45
N GLY A 359 -4.98 -3.18 1.72
CA GLY A 359 -6.11 -3.60 2.55
C GLY A 359 -7.42 -2.97 2.09
N LEU A 360 -8.44 -3.80 1.87
CA LEU A 360 -9.81 -3.38 1.57
C LEU A 360 -10.75 -3.53 2.78
N GLY A 361 -10.27 -4.09 3.88
CA GLY A 361 -11.03 -4.35 5.11
C GLY A 361 -11.78 -5.68 5.11
N SER A 362 -12.16 -6.14 6.30
CA SER A 362 -12.86 -7.43 6.51
C SER A 362 -12.13 -8.66 5.94
N GLY A 363 -10.81 -8.70 6.04
CA GLY A 363 -9.94 -9.76 5.53
C GLY A 363 -9.73 -9.75 4.03
N LYS A 364 -10.19 -8.71 3.33
CA LYS A 364 -10.07 -8.57 1.88
C LYS A 364 -8.95 -7.62 1.52
N PHE A 365 -8.20 -7.98 0.48
CA PHE A 365 -7.06 -7.24 -0.01
C PHE A 365 -7.06 -7.19 -1.54
N CYS A 366 -6.47 -6.15 -2.11
CA CYS A 366 -6.15 -6.08 -3.53
C CYS A 366 -4.66 -6.33 -3.70
N LEU A 367 -4.31 -7.44 -4.35
CA LEU A 367 -2.96 -7.76 -4.78
C LEU A 367 -2.78 -7.27 -6.21
N VAL A 368 -1.69 -6.55 -6.48
CA VAL A 368 -1.31 -6.10 -7.82
C VAL A 368 0.08 -6.60 -8.14
N GLN A 369 0.19 -7.35 -9.23
CA GLN A 369 1.44 -7.87 -9.77
C GLN A 369 1.70 -7.27 -11.15
N PHE A 370 2.97 -7.04 -11.47
CA PHE A 370 3.40 -6.42 -12.73
C PHE A 370 4.17 -7.44 -13.55
N PHE A 371 3.76 -7.63 -14.79
CA PHE A 371 4.32 -8.63 -15.67
C PHE A 371 4.62 -8.08 -17.07
N GLU A 372 5.52 -8.78 -17.75
CA GLU A 372 5.75 -8.66 -19.17
C GLU A 372 5.63 -10.03 -19.87
N THR A 373 5.23 -10.01 -21.14
CA THR A 373 5.45 -11.13 -22.07
C THR A 373 6.57 -10.77 -23.02
N ARG A 374 7.28 -11.77 -23.53
CA ARG A 374 8.35 -11.61 -24.49
C ARG A 374 8.01 -12.36 -25.77
N GLU A 375 8.41 -11.80 -26.91
CA GLU A 375 8.35 -12.50 -28.18
C GLU A 375 9.32 -13.68 -28.19
N GLU A 376 9.07 -14.66 -29.07
CA GLU A 376 10.01 -15.75 -29.30
C GLU A 376 11.36 -15.17 -29.76
N ALA A 377 12.45 -15.57 -29.08
CA ALA A 377 13.78 -15.04 -29.35
C ALA A 377 14.12 -15.13 -30.84
N CYS A 378 14.57 -14.03 -31.43
CA CYS A 378 14.91 -14.01 -32.84
C CYS A 378 16.01 -15.05 -33.13
N THR A 379 15.72 -16.03 -33.98
CA THR A 379 16.63 -17.16 -34.27
C THR A 379 18.02 -16.76 -34.77
N SER A 380 18.17 -15.54 -35.32
CA SER A 380 19.44 -15.06 -35.87
C SER A 380 20.28 -14.22 -34.90
N CYS A 381 19.67 -13.53 -33.93
CA CYS A 381 20.38 -12.64 -33.00
C CYS A 381 20.09 -12.89 -31.51
N GLN A 382 19.23 -13.85 -31.19
CA GLN A 382 18.84 -14.25 -29.83
C GLN A 382 18.33 -13.10 -28.94
N HIS A 383 17.94 -11.97 -29.51
CA HIS A 383 17.30 -10.90 -28.77
C HIS A 383 15.84 -11.28 -28.48
N GLU A 384 15.44 -11.15 -27.22
CA GLU A 384 14.05 -11.21 -26.78
C GLU A 384 13.53 -9.77 -26.67
N GLU A 385 12.52 -9.43 -27.45
CA GLU A 385 11.83 -8.15 -27.29
C GLU A 385 10.61 -8.33 -26.38
N VAL A 386 10.35 -7.32 -25.55
CA VAL A 386 9.15 -7.30 -24.72
C VAL A 386 7.95 -7.04 -25.63
N GLU A 387 6.95 -7.92 -25.60
CA GLU A 387 5.73 -7.81 -26.41
C GLU A 387 4.71 -6.91 -25.69
N ASP A 388 4.29 -7.33 -24.50
CA ASP A 388 3.28 -6.64 -23.70
C ASP A 388 3.78 -6.40 -22.27
N ARG A 389 3.43 -5.23 -21.69
CA ARG A 389 3.51 -4.97 -20.25
C ARG A 389 2.13 -4.77 -19.67
N PHE A 390 1.86 -5.38 -18.51
CA PHE A 390 0.54 -5.33 -17.90
C PHE A 390 0.59 -5.53 -16.38
N ALA A 391 -0.41 -4.97 -15.71
CA ALA A 391 -0.65 -5.20 -14.30
C ALA A 391 -1.84 -6.16 -14.13
N VAL A 392 -1.77 -7.07 -13.17
CA VAL A 392 -2.86 -7.98 -12.81
C VAL A 392 -3.32 -7.67 -11.39
N PHE A 393 -4.59 -7.31 -11.27
CA PHE A 393 -5.28 -7.01 -10.02
C PHE A 393 -6.05 -8.26 -9.59
N THR A 394 -5.66 -8.83 -8.46
CA THR A 394 -6.26 -10.04 -7.90
C THR A 394 -6.90 -9.71 -6.55
N GLY A 395 -8.17 -10.08 -6.38
CA GLY A 395 -8.80 -10.05 -5.07
C GLY A 395 -8.24 -11.15 -4.18
N VAL A 396 -7.86 -10.83 -2.95
CA VAL A 396 -7.35 -11.80 -1.96
C VAL A 396 -8.25 -11.74 -0.73
N GLU A 397 -8.66 -12.89 -0.22
CA GLU A 397 -9.44 -13.00 1.02
C GLU A 397 -8.70 -13.93 1.99
N VAL A 398 -8.47 -13.47 3.21
CA VAL A 398 -7.89 -14.27 4.28
C VAL A 398 -9.02 -14.73 5.19
N VAL A 399 -9.17 -16.05 5.30
CA VAL A 399 -10.23 -16.68 6.10
C VAL A 399 -9.64 -17.44 7.28
N ARG A 400 -10.36 -17.42 8.40
CA ARG A 400 -10.05 -18.29 9.55
C ARG A 400 -10.68 -19.65 9.34
N CYS A 401 -9.88 -20.70 9.34
CA CYS A 401 -10.36 -22.06 9.36
C CYS A 401 -10.79 -22.40 10.80
N GLY A 402 -12.09 -22.61 11.01
CA GLY A 402 -12.59 -23.18 12.26
C GLY A 402 -12.08 -24.61 12.43
N VAL A 403 -11.72 -25.00 13.66
CA VAL A 403 -11.54 -26.41 14.00
C VAL A 403 -12.88 -27.08 13.76
N GLY A 404 -12.98 -27.90 12.71
CA GLY A 404 -14.18 -28.67 12.44
C GLY A 404 -14.56 -29.46 13.68
N SER A 405 -15.80 -29.30 14.14
CA SER A 405 -16.39 -30.19 15.12
C SER A 405 -16.62 -31.56 14.48
N SER A 406 -15.55 -32.30 14.20
CA SER A 406 -15.62 -33.75 14.09
C SER A 406 -15.83 -34.26 15.51
N LYS A 407 -17.09 -34.57 15.83
CA LYS A 407 -17.38 -35.52 16.89
C LYS A 407 -16.72 -36.83 16.46
N ASP A 408 -15.56 -37.11 17.03
CA ASP A 408 -15.07 -38.45 17.38
C ASP A 408 -13.83 -38.24 18.25
N GLY A 409 -13.89 -38.79 19.46
CA GLY A 409 -12.98 -38.47 20.54
C GLY A 409 -11.62 -39.15 20.43
N ASP A 410 -10.60 -38.50 20.95
CA ASP A 410 -9.80 -39.01 22.06
C ASP A 410 -9.03 -37.84 22.69
N GLY A 411 -8.82 -37.89 24.01
CA GLY A 411 -8.23 -36.80 24.76
C GLY A 411 -6.71 -36.78 24.64
N SER A 412 -6.16 -35.68 24.15
CA SER A 412 -4.79 -35.25 24.47
C SER A 412 -4.62 -33.75 24.23
N ASP A 413 -4.18 -33.04 25.27
CA ASP A 413 -3.66 -31.68 25.31
C ASP A 413 -4.19 -30.69 24.27
N LYS A 414 -5.30 -30.04 24.64
CA LYS A 414 -5.80 -28.84 23.97
C LYS A 414 -4.89 -27.66 24.29
N ASP A 415 -3.78 -27.58 23.57
CA ASP A 415 -3.14 -26.29 23.33
C ASP A 415 -4.13 -25.51 22.45
N GLU A 416 -4.86 -24.58 23.06
CA GLU A 416 -5.95 -23.79 22.48
C GLU A 416 -5.37 -22.78 21.46
N ARG A 417 -4.70 -23.28 20.41
CA ARG A 417 -4.05 -22.45 19.40
C ARG A 417 -5.07 -21.99 18.37
N ILE A 418 -5.17 -20.66 18.29
CA ILE A 418 -5.90 -19.82 17.34
C ILE A 418 -5.94 -20.46 15.94
N GLY A 419 -7.15 -20.54 15.36
CA GLY A 419 -7.45 -21.27 14.13
C GLY A 419 -6.55 -20.91 12.95
N ALA A 420 -6.17 -21.92 12.17
CA ALA A 420 -5.33 -21.76 10.98
C ALA A 420 -5.90 -20.69 10.04
N LEU A 421 -5.02 -19.86 9.46
CA LEU A 421 -5.41 -18.91 8.44
C LEU A 421 -5.38 -19.61 7.08
N ARG A 422 -6.15 -19.09 6.13
CA ARG A 422 -6.09 -19.56 4.75
C ARG A 422 -6.21 -18.39 3.80
N ILE A 423 -5.28 -18.30 2.86
CA ILE A 423 -5.28 -17.27 1.81
C ILE A 423 -6.00 -17.81 0.57
N VAL A 424 -7.09 -17.15 0.17
CA VAL A 424 -7.87 -17.49 -1.01
C VAL A 424 -7.71 -16.40 -2.08
N LEU A 425 -7.29 -16.79 -3.27
CA LEU A 425 -7.25 -15.91 -4.44
C LEU A 425 -8.61 -15.93 -5.13
N HIS A 426 -9.16 -14.75 -5.41
CA HIS A 426 -10.41 -14.56 -6.15
C HIS A 426 -10.13 -14.22 -7.63
N LYS A 427 -10.94 -13.32 -8.20
CA LYS A 427 -10.86 -12.94 -9.60
C LYS A 427 -9.67 -12.03 -9.82
N SER A 428 -9.01 -12.25 -10.94
CA SER A 428 -7.95 -11.44 -11.48
C SER A 428 -8.45 -10.67 -12.70
N LYS A 429 -8.03 -9.41 -12.80
CA LYS A 429 -8.28 -8.55 -13.96
C LYS A 429 -6.98 -7.90 -14.40
N ARG A 430 -6.76 -7.84 -15.71
CA ARG A 430 -5.54 -7.25 -16.29
C ARG A 430 -5.76 -5.82 -16.75
N TYR A 431 -4.74 -5.00 -16.61
CA TYR A 431 -4.65 -3.67 -17.19
C TYR A 431 -3.40 -3.58 -18.06
N MET A 432 -3.56 -3.25 -19.34
CA MET A 432 -2.44 -3.10 -20.28
C MET A 432 -1.75 -1.76 -20.06
N LEU A 433 -0.43 -1.78 -19.89
CA LEU A 433 0.40 -0.59 -19.78
C LEU A 433 0.75 -0.13 -21.20
N THR A 434 0.07 0.91 -21.67
CA THR A 434 0.10 1.31 -23.09
C THR A 434 1.49 1.73 -23.58
N ASN A 435 1.99 1.05 -24.62
CA ASN A 435 3.13 1.40 -25.49
C ASN A 435 4.43 1.79 -24.74
N PHE A 436 4.79 1.11 -23.65
CA PHE A 436 5.98 1.38 -22.82
C PHE A 436 6.05 2.78 -22.17
N ASN A 437 5.12 3.65 -22.52
CA ASN A 437 5.08 5.04 -22.09
C ASN A 437 4.22 5.22 -20.85
N GLY A 438 3.37 4.26 -20.49
CA GLY A 438 2.52 4.31 -19.30
C GLY A 438 2.95 3.28 -18.25
N THR A 439 3.01 3.66 -16.98
CA THR A 439 3.13 2.71 -15.86
C THR A 439 2.13 3.04 -14.75
N ILE A 440 1.80 2.06 -13.92
CA ILE A 440 1.14 2.29 -12.62
C ILE A 440 2.26 2.36 -11.59
N GLU A 441 2.44 3.53 -10.98
CA GLU A 441 3.48 3.72 -9.96
C GLU A 441 3.00 3.26 -8.58
N PHE A 442 1.74 3.59 -8.25
CA PHE A 442 1.17 3.32 -6.93
C PHE A 442 -0.27 2.83 -7.01
N VAL A 443 -0.58 1.86 -6.16
CA VAL A 443 -1.92 1.35 -5.87
C VAL A 443 -2.17 1.62 -4.39
N LEU A 444 -3.17 2.45 -4.11
CA LEU A 444 -3.42 3.01 -2.79
C LEU A 444 -4.81 2.73 -2.31
#